data_AF-A0A4Z1F2H2-F1
#
_entry.id   AF-A0A4Z1F2H2-F1
#
_cell.length_a   1.000
_cell.length_b   1.000
_cell.length_c   1.000
_cell.angle_alpha   90.00
_cell.angle_beta   90.00
_cell.angle_gamma   90.00
#
_symmetry.space_group_name_H-M   'P 1'
#
loop_
_entity.id
_entity.type
_entity.pdbx_description
1 polymer ?
#
loop_
_entity_poly.entity_id
_entity_poly.type
_entity_poly.pdbx_seq_one_letter_code
_entity_poly.pdbx_strand_id
1 'polypeptide(L)'
;MQFSTERTNQKLNKILDAITEQFSWDRHAGEDPFMLWRGQQMAIGEVMTIEEEKEQLYCMGFAAFSKKYHTDVDFKRWFLPIERGVNMLVDARRRQDPIATFRLRRLQHLLIDLVLLLEFHRATNGPNPQLKVDAAAYECKCENCPGALVSHPTEKLPV
;
A
#
# COMPACT_ATOMS: atom_id res chain seq x y z
N MET A 1 25.19 -20.67 -4.71
CA MET A 1 24.17 -21.01 -5.73
C MET A 1 22.81 -21.03 -5.04
N GLN A 2 21.86 -20.32 -5.63
CA GLN A 2 20.73 -19.66 -4.98
C GLN A 2 19.46 -20.53 -5.04
N PHE A 3 19.25 -21.36 -4.03
CA PHE A 3 17.93 -21.93 -3.75
C PHE A 3 17.07 -20.89 -3.03
N SER A 4 16.72 -19.80 -3.72
CA SER A 4 15.62 -18.92 -3.29
C SER A 4 14.33 -19.64 -3.69
N THR A 5 13.85 -20.48 -2.76
CA THR A 5 12.88 -21.54 -2.98
C THR A 5 11.51 -21.01 -3.42
N GLU A 6 10.83 -21.75 -4.29
CA GLU A 6 9.42 -21.60 -4.71
C GLU A 6 8.48 -21.02 -3.62
N ARG A 7 8.68 -21.40 -2.36
CA ARG A 7 7.96 -20.86 -1.18
C ARG A 7 8.06 -19.35 -1.01
N THR A 8 9.23 -18.75 -1.25
CA THR A 8 9.44 -17.30 -1.17
C THR A 8 8.67 -16.59 -2.28
N ASN A 9 8.67 -17.12 -3.51
CA ASN A 9 7.88 -16.59 -4.61
C ASN A 9 6.37 -16.72 -4.33
N GLN A 10 5.93 -17.84 -3.76
CA GLN A 10 4.55 -18.02 -3.32
C GLN A 10 4.16 -16.99 -2.24
N LYS A 11 5.05 -16.71 -1.28
CA LYS A 11 4.83 -15.66 -0.26
C LYS A 11 4.75 -14.26 -0.88
N LEU A 12 5.67 -13.94 -1.79
CA LEU A 12 5.69 -12.66 -2.50
C LEU A 12 4.36 -12.44 -3.24
N ASN A 13 3.93 -13.42 -4.05
CA ASN A 13 2.67 -13.32 -4.78
C ASN A 13 1.48 -13.15 -3.84
N LYS A 14 1.42 -13.91 -2.73
CA LYS A 14 0.35 -13.75 -1.73
C LYS A 14 0.27 -12.34 -1.14
N ILE A 15 1.41 -11.72 -0.84
CA ILE A 15 1.44 -10.35 -0.31
C ILE A 15 1.00 -9.35 -1.39
N LEU A 16 1.48 -9.50 -2.63
CA LEU A 16 1.10 -8.64 -3.75
C LEU A 16 -0.40 -8.75 -4.09
N ASP A 17 -0.96 -9.96 -4.08
CA ASP A 17 -2.39 -10.20 -4.27
C ASP A 17 -3.20 -9.54 -3.17
N ALA A 18 -2.79 -9.68 -1.91
CA ALA A 18 -3.45 -9.05 -0.78
C ALA A 18 -3.41 -7.51 -0.87
N ILE A 19 -2.29 -6.91 -1.29
CA ILE A 19 -2.17 -5.46 -1.50
C ILE A 19 -3.13 -5.00 -2.60
N THR A 20 -3.13 -5.70 -3.73
CA THR A 20 -4.00 -5.42 -4.88
C THR A 20 -5.48 -5.44 -4.47
N GLU A 21 -5.86 -6.47 -3.70
CA GLU A 21 -7.19 -6.63 -3.16
C GLU A 21 -7.56 -5.46 -2.22
N GLN A 22 -6.68 -5.10 -1.27
CA GLN A 22 -6.91 -3.98 -0.35
C GLN A 22 -7.13 -2.64 -1.06
N PHE A 23 -6.43 -2.39 -2.17
CA PHE A 23 -6.68 -1.21 -2.99
C PHE A 23 -8.03 -1.25 -3.70
N SER A 24 -8.47 -2.41 -4.16
CA SER A 24 -9.70 -2.55 -4.96
C SER A 24 -10.98 -2.83 -4.15
N TRP A 25 -10.87 -3.11 -2.85
CA TRP A 25 -12.01 -3.56 -2.05
C TRP A 25 -13.01 -2.41 -1.79
N ASP A 26 -14.30 -2.64 -2.07
CA ASP A 26 -15.42 -1.69 -1.87
C ASP A 26 -16.52 -2.24 -0.94
N ARG A 27 -16.28 -3.39 -0.30
CA ARG A 27 -17.30 -4.21 0.39
C ARG A 27 -17.79 -3.60 1.71
N HIS A 28 -17.04 -2.69 2.31
CA HIS A 28 -17.41 -2.05 3.58
C HIS A 28 -17.75 -0.58 3.37
N ALA A 29 -18.96 -0.20 3.77
CA ALA A 29 -19.39 1.19 3.77
C ALA A 29 -18.44 2.03 4.63
N GLY A 30 -17.90 3.11 4.05
CA GLY A 30 -16.99 4.04 4.74
C GLY A 30 -15.51 3.81 4.51
N GLU A 31 -15.06 2.91 3.63
CA GLU A 31 -13.62 2.73 3.30
C GLU A 31 -13.06 3.73 2.27
N ASP A 32 -13.62 4.93 2.22
CA ASP A 32 -13.50 5.88 1.11
C ASP A 32 -12.08 6.47 0.84
N PRO A 33 -11.11 6.46 1.78
CA PRO A 33 -9.74 6.83 1.43
C PRO A 33 -8.94 5.70 0.77
N PHE A 34 -8.15 6.05 -0.26
CA PHE A 34 -7.13 5.19 -0.89
C PHE A 34 -7.65 3.99 -1.70
N MET A 35 -8.90 4.01 -2.14
CA MET A 35 -9.40 3.03 -3.10
C MET A 35 -8.81 3.28 -4.50
N LEU A 36 -8.31 2.23 -5.14
CA LEU A 36 -7.83 2.22 -6.52
C LEU A 36 -8.44 1.04 -7.26
N TRP A 37 -9.21 1.32 -8.31
CA TRP A 37 -9.78 0.28 -9.16
C TRP A 37 -8.67 -0.50 -9.87
N ARG A 38 -8.91 -1.77 -10.21
CA ARG A 38 -7.92 -2.61 -10.91
C ARG A 38 -7.37 -1.95 -12.18
N GLY A 39 -8.23 -1.31 -12.97
CA GLY A 39 -7.81 -0.58 -14.17
C GLY A 39 -6.86 0.58 -13.86
N GLN A 40 -7.08 1.30 -12.74
CA GLN A 40 -6.16 2.36 -12.29
C GLN A 40 -4.83 1.78 -11.81
N GLN A 41 -4.86 0.67 -11.08
CA GLN A 41 -3.65 0.00 -10.62
C GLN A 41 -2.78 -0.47 -11.80
N MET A 42 -3.40 -1.06 -12.83
CA MET A 42 -2.71 -1.46 -14.06
C MET A 42 -2.14 -0.26 -14.80
N ALA A 43 -2.96 0.78 -15.03
CA ALA A 43 -2.51 1.99 -15.71
C ALA A 43 -1.34 2.64 -14.98
N ILE A 44 -1.39 2.74 -13.64
CA ILE A 44 -0.26 3.24 -12.83
C ILE A 44 0.98 2.36 -13.05
N GLY A 45 0.84 1.04 -12.99
CA GLY A 45 1.95 0.11 -13.23
C GLY A 45 2.60 0.30 -14.60
N GLU A 46 1.80 0.41 -15.65
CA GLU A 46 2.25 0.63 -17.02
C GLU A 46 2.94 2.00 -17.18
N VAL A 47 2.33 3.10 -16.74
CA VAL A 47 2.92 4.45 -16.89
C VAL A 47 4.14 4.68 -16.00
N MET A 48 4.28 3.89 -14.94
CA MET A 48 5.46 3.87 -14.08
C MET A 48 6.54 2.94 -14.59
N THR A 49 6.27 2.09 -15.58
CA THR A 49 7.28 1.22 -16.17
C THR A 49 8.00 1.95 -17.30
N ILE A 50 9.33 1.97 -17.23
CA ILE A 50 10.21 2.54 -18.24
C ILE A 50 11.17 1.45 -18.74
N GLU A 51 11.54 1.53 -20.00
CA GLU A 51 12.59 0.70 -20.59
C GLU A 51 13.95 1.39 -20.38
N GLU A 52 14.91 0.70 -19.77
CA GLU A 52 16.32 1.09 -19.84
C GLU A 52 17.06 0.30 -20.91
N GLU A 53 18.26 0.76 -21.27
CA GLU A 53 19.14 0.13 -22.24
C GLU A 53 19.25 -1.39 -21.98
N LYS A 54 18.90 -2.20 -22.98
CA LYS A 54 18.86 -3.68 -23.00
C LYS A 54 17.54 -4.36 -22.57
N GLU A 55 16.40 -3.83 -22.97
CA GLU A 55 15.08 -4.51 -22.89
C GLU A 55 14.62 -4.87 -21.46
N GLN A 56 15.22 -4.26 -20.44
CA GLN A 56 14.80 -4.48 -19.06
C GLN A 56 13.80 -3.40 -18.63
N LEU A 57 12.67 -3.85 -18.09
CA LEU A 57 11.61 -3.01 -17.56
C LEU A 57 11.92 -2.61 -16.11
N TYR A 58 11.96 -1.31 -15.86
CA TYR A 58 12.19 -0.74 -14.54
C TYR A 58 11.03 0.14 -14.10
N CYS A 59 10.83 0.23 -12.79
CA CYS A 59 9.97 1.27 -12.23
C CYS A 59 10.67 2.63 -12.32
N MET A 60 9.92 3.65 -12.74
CA MET A 60 10.36 5.03 -12.84
C MET A 60 10.92 5.51 -11.51
N GLY A 61 12.16 6.01 -11.55
CA GLY A 61 12.81 6.58 -10.37
C GLY A 61 12.09 7.81 -9.83
N PHE A 62 12.23 8.05 -8.51
CA PHE A 62 11.51 9.12 -7.81
C PHE A 62 11.72 10.52 -8.40
N ALA A 63 12.94 10.87 -8.83
CA ALA A 63 13.22 12.17 -9.43
C ALA A 63 12.45 12.39 -10.75
N ALA A 64 12.42 11.35 -11.61
CA ALA A 64 11.68 11.36 -12.87
C ALA A 64 10.16 11.39 -12.61
N PHE A 65 9.68 10.57 -11.68
CA PHE A 65 8.30 10.59 -11.20
C PHE A 65 7.89 11.98 -10.74
N SER A 66 8.66 12.59 -9.84
CA SER A 66 8.34 13.89 -9.25
C SER A 66 8.27 14.97 -10.32
N LYS A 67 9.24 15.01 -11.25
CA LYS A 67 9.19 15.92 -12.39
C LYS A 67 7.92 15.69 -13.21
N LYS A 68 7.65 14.45 -13.62
CA LYS A 68 6.50 14.11 -14.46
C LYS A 68 5.16 14.41 -13.78
N TYR A 69 5.02 14.11 -12.49
CA TYR A 69 3.84 14.41 -11.67
C TYR A 69 3.45 15.90 -11.70
N HIS A 70 4.44 16.79 -11.72
CA HIS A 70 4.20 18.24 -11.71
C HIS A 70 4.07 18.84 -13.11
N THR A 71 4.61 18.19 -14.16
CA THR A 71 4.62 18.74 -15.53
C THR A 71 3.57 18.11 -16.45
N ASP A 72 3.12 16.90 -16.16
CA ASP A 72 2.20 16.11 -17.00
C ASP A 72 0.86 15.91 -16.27
N VAL A 73 -0.18 16.59 -16.76
CA VAL A 73 -1.52 16.57 -16.17
C VAL A 73 -2.18 15.20 -16.34
N ASP A 74 -1.98 14.52 -17.46
CA ASP A 74 -2.60 13.22 -17.72
C ASP A 74 -1.94 12.12 -16.89
N PHE A 75 -0.63 12.19 -16.71
CA PHE A 75 0.07 11.34 -15.76
C PHE A 75 -0.42 11.56 -14.32
N LYS A 76 -0.53 12.83 -13.89
CA LYS A 76 -1.02 13.17 -12.54
C LYS A 76 -2.43 12.62 -12.27
N ARG A 77 -3.32 12.60 -13.28
CA ARG A 77 -4.71 12.15 -13.12
C ARG A 77 -4.83 10.74 -12.54
N TRP A 78 -3.90 9.84 -12.85
CA TRP A 78 -3.90 8.48 -12.33
C TRP A 78 -3.69 8.40 -10.81
N PHE A 79 -3.03 9.39 -10.22
CA PHE A 79 -2.70 9.43 -8.79
C PHE A 79 -3.71 10.25 -7.96
N LEU A 80 -4.69 10.90 -8.60
CA LEU A 80 -5.71 11.70 -7.92
C LEU A 80 -6.47 10.95 -6.82
N PRO A 81 -6.80 9.64 -6.94
CA PRO A 81 -7.45 8.94 -5.83
C PRO A 81 -6.58 8.87 -4.57
N ILE A 82 -5.26 8.74 -4.72
CA ILE A 82 -4.30 8.76 -3.61
C ILE A 82 -4.22 10.18 -3.02
N GLU A 83 -4.08 11.20 -3.87
CA GLU A 83 -4.04 12.61 -3.44
C GLU A 83 -5.32 12.98 -2.66
N ARG A 84 -6.49 12.57 -3.16
CA ARG A 84 -7.78 12.73 -2.48
C ARG A 84 -7.81 12.02 -1.14
N GLY A 85 -7.34 10.76 -1.08
CA GLY A 85 -7.25 10.01 0.18
C GLY A 85 -6.40 10.73 1.23
N VAL A 86 -5.25 11.29 0.85
CA VAL A 86 -4.40 12.09 1.74
C VAL A 86 -5.13 13.36 2.21
N ASN A 87 -5.74 14.09 1.28
CA ASN A 87 -6.48 15.31 1.61
C ASN A 87 -7.65 15.04 2.57
N MET A 88 -8.37 13.93 2.38
CA MET A 88 -9.43 13.50 3.29
C MET A 88 -8.91 13.27 4.72
N LEU A 89 -7.74 12.64 4.87
CA LEU A 89 -7.11 12.48 6.20
C LEU A 89 -6.73 13.83 6.82
N VAL A 90 -6.16 14.74 6.03
CA VAL A 90 -5.74 16.07 6.49
C VAL A 90 -6.95 16.88 6.95
N ASP A 91 -8.03 16.87 6.17
CA ASP A 91 -9.25 17.60 6.48
C ASP A 91 -9.98 17.01 7.69
N ALA A 92 -10.06 15.68 7.77
CA ALA A 92 -10.61 14.98 8.93
C ALA A 92 -9.86 15.37 10.21
N ARG A 93 -8.52 15.35 10.17
CA ARG A 93 -7.67 15.79 11.30
C ARG A 93 -7.94 17.22 11.72
N ARG A 94 -8.00 18.15 10.75
CA ARG A 94 -8.24 19.57 11.02
C ARG A 94 -9.60 19.82 11.68
N ARG A 95 -10.62 19.05 11.29
CA ARG A 95 -11.98 19.17 11.82
C ARG A 95 -12.23 18.33 13.06
N GLN A 96 -11.26 17.51 13.47
CA GLN A 96 -11.45 16.44 14.45
C GLN A 96 -12.60 15.49 14.06
N ASP A 97 -12.87 15.41 12.75
CA ASP A 97 -13.84 14.50 12.20
C ASP A 97 -13.22 13.11 12.17
N PRO A 98 -13.97 12.08 12.56
CA PRO A 98 -13.46 10.75 12.46
C PRO A 98 -13.50 10.23 11.02
N ILE A 99 -12.46 9.50 10.63
CA ILE A 99 -12.29 8.94 9.28
C ILE A 99 -11.90 7.47 9.34
N ALA A 100 -12.40 6.67 8.41
CA ALA A 100 -12.02 5.28 8.32
C ALA A 100 -10.56 5.16 7.86
N THR A 101 -9.72 4.56 8.70
CA THR A 101 -8.29 4.35 8.41
C THR A 101 -7.96 2.87 8.19
N PHE A 102 -8.96 2.00 8.21
CA PHE A 102 -8.75 0.55 8.17
C PHE A 102 -8.03 0.05 6.93
N ARG A 103 -8.40 0.54 5.73
CA ARG A 103 -7.70 0.23 4.48
C ARG A 103 -6.23 0.63 4.55
N LEU A 104 -5.96 1.84 5.01
CA LEU A 104 -4.60 2.36 5.14
C LEU A 104 -3.77 1.54 6.14
N ARG A 105 -4.34 1.12 7.27
CA ARG A 105 -3.67 0.26 8.24
C ARG A 105 -3.37 -1.12 7.66
N ARG A 106 -4.33 -1.75 6.96
CA ARG A 106 -4.10 -3.04 6.26
C ARG A 106 -3.01 -2.91 5.20
N LEU A 107 -3.04 -1.85 4.40
CA LEU A 107 -1.99 -1.55 3.42
C LEU A 107 -0.63 -1.37 4.09
N GLN A 108 -0.56 -0.63 5.21
CA GLN A 108 0.67 -0.44 5.96
C GLN A 108 1.24 -1.77 6.47
N HIS A 109 0.40 -2.64 7.02
CA HIS A 109 0.80 -3.97 7.49
C HIS A 109 1.36 -4.82 6.36
N LEU A 110 0.68 -4.87 5.20
CA LEU A 110 1.07 -5.66 4.04
C LEU A 110 2.34 -5.12 3.36
N LEU A 111 2.50 -3.80 3.30
CA LEU A 111 3.72 -3.17 2.78
C LEU A 111 4.92 -3.46 3.67
N ILE A 112 4.74 -3.53 4.98
CA ILE A 112 5.80 -3.98 5.89
C ILE A 112 6.15 -5.44 5.64
N ASP A 113 5.17 -6.32 5.46
CA ASP A 113 5.46 -7.72 5.15
C ASP A 113 6.25 -7.86 3.84
N LEU A 114 5.90 -7.05 2.84
CA LEU A 114 6.64 -6.98 1.59
C LEU A 114 8.08 -6.50 1.81
N VAL A 115 8.27 -5.40 2.54
CA VAL A 115 9.60 -4.87 2.85
C VAL A 115 10.43 -5.90 3.61
N LEU A 116 9.89 -6.52 4.66
CA LEU A 116 10.59 -7.53 5.44
C LEU A 116 10.94 -8.77 4.61
N LEU A 117 10.05 -9.20 3.70
CA LEU A 117 10.33 -10.30 2.78
C LEU A 117 11.47 -9.96 1.81
N LEU A 118 11.51 -8.74 1.29
CA LEU A 118 12.54 -8.27 0.36
C LEU A 118 13.87 -7.95 1.07
N GLU A 119 13.83 -7.38 2.27
CA GLU A 119 14.98 -7.03 3.11
C GLU A 119 15.59 -8.24 3.80
N PHE A 120 14.84 -9.33 4.05
CA PHE A 120 15.42 -10.61 4.46
C PHE A 120 16.53 -11.08 3.50
N HIS A 121 16.47 -10.67 2.24
CA HIS A 121 17.50 -10.93 1.24
C HIS A 121 18.65 -9.91 1.23
N ARG A 122 18.52 -8.78 1.93
CA ARG A 122 19.53 -7.73 2.13
C ARG A 122 19.92 -7.66 3.61
N ALA A 123 20.80 -8.55 4.05
CA ALA A 123 21.27 -8.61 5.44
C ALA A 123 21.62 -7.23 6.01
N THR A 124 20.81 -6.67 6.93
CA THR A 124 21.27 -5.83 8.07
C THR A 124 20.14 -5.46 9.06
N ASN A 125 20.53 -5.51 10.34
CA ASN A 125 20.10 -4.77 11.53
C ASN A 125 18.72 -5.01 12.17
N GLY A 126 18.73 -5.85 13.22
CA GLY A 126 17.98 -5.71 14.48
C GLY A 126 16.45 -5.79 14.43
N PRO A 127 15.79 -6.54 15.34
CA PRO A 127 14.33 -6.54 15.39
C PRO A 127 13.84 -5.14 15.80
N ASN A 128 13.12 -4.45 14.90
CA ASN A 128 12.39 -3.23 15.24
C ASN A 128 10.99 -3.65 15.75
N PRO A 129 10.70 -3.58 17.07
CA PRO A 129 9.57 -4.27 17.66
C PRO A 129 8.19 -3.66 17.35
N GLN A 130 8.10 -2.51 16.66
CA GLN A 130 6.83 -1.86 16.30
C GLN A 130 6.85 -1.24 14.90
N LEU A 131 6.98 -2.06 13.86
CA LEU A 131 6.78 -1.58 12.49
C LEU A 131 5.30 -1.40 12.17
N LYS A 132 4.42 -2.30 12.62
CA LYS A 132 3.00 -2.29 12.30
C LYS A 132 2.21 -1.44 13.29
N VAL A 133 1.31 -0.61 12.76
CA VAL A 133 0.37 0.17 13.57
C VAL A 133 -0.68 -0.73 14.23
N ASP A 134 -1.35 -0.22 15.28
CA ASP A 134 -2.42 -0.94 15.99
C ASP A 134 -3.49 -1.52 15.06
N ALA A 135 -4.15 -2.58 15.54
CA ALA A 135 -5.09 -3.44 14.83
C ALA A 135 -5.67 -2.83 13.55
N ALA A 136 -5.20 -3.33 12.41
CA ALA A 136 -5.92 -3.19 11.17
C ALA A 136 -7.26 -3.93 11.34
N ALA A 137 -8.39 -3.30 11.01
CA ALA A 137 -9.71 -3.92 11.25
C ALA A 137 -9.87 -5.29 10.59
N TYR A 138 -10.98 -5.95 10.93
CA TYR A 138 -11.52 -7.22 10.43
C TYR A 138 -10.75 -7.83 9.23
N GLU A 139 -10.28 -9.07 9.38
CA GLU A 139 -9.68 -9.86 8.29
C GLU A 139 -8.38 -9.30 7.67
N CYS A 140 -7.50 -8.67 8.45
CA CYS A 140 -6.16 -8.32 7.98
C CYS A 140 -5.35 -9.57 7.59
N LYS A 141 -4.90 -9.66 6.33
CA LYS A 141 -4.15 -10.80 5.76
C LYS A 141 -2.64 -10.74 6.00
N CYS A 142 -2.17 -9.89 6.91
CA CYS A 142 -0.74 -9.68 7.17
C CYS A 142 -0.15 -10.74 8.11
N GLU A 143 1.18 -10.94 8.10
CA GLU A 143 1.88 -11.85 9.01
C GLU A 143 2.04 -11.22 10.41
N ASN A 144 1.82 -11.96 11.51
CA ASN A 144 1.95 -11.42 12.89
C ASN A 144 1.13 -10.12 13.12
N CYS A 145 -0.14 -10.12 12.74
CA CYS A 145 -1.01 -8.96 12.91
C CYS A 145 -1.13 -8.56 14.40
N PRO A 146 -0.86 -7.29 14.77
CA PRO A 146 -1.05 -6.81 16.14
C PRO A 146 -2.53 -6.78 16.58
N GLY A 147 -3.49 -7.01 15.67
CA GLY A 147 -4.92 -6.92 15.94
C GLY A 147 -5.68 -8.24 15.81
N ALA A 148 -5.82 -8.96 16.92
CA ALA A 148 -6.80 -10.06 17.09
C ALA A 148 -8.05 -9.64 17.90
N LEU A 149 -8.10 -8.40 18.39
CA LEU A 149 -9.29 -7.80 19.02
C LEU A 149 -9.93 -6.85 18.02
N VAL A 150 -10.99 -7.33 17.39
CA VAL A 150 -11.75 -6.64 16.35
C VAL A 150 -12.37 -5.37 16.94
N SER A 151 -11.91 -4.20 16.50
CA SER A 151 -12.76 -3.02 16.59
C SER A 151 -13.77 -3.03 15.45
N HIS A 152 -15.05 -2.82 15.78
CA HIS A 152 -16.11 -2.77 14.79
C HIS A 152 -15.86 -1.63 13.78
N PRO A 153 -16.40 -1.70 12.54
CA PRO A 153 -16.23 -0.68 11.49
C PRO A 153 -16.67 0.75 11.88
N THR A 154 -17.23 0.92 13.07
CA THR A 154 -17.60 2.20 13.68
C THR A 154 -16.47 2.86 14.46
N GLU A 155 -15.27 2.28 14.53
CA GLU A 155 -14.11 2.89 15.21
C GLU A 155 -13.51 4.04 14.39
N LYS A 156 -14.27 5.12 14.50
CA LYS A 156 -13.99 6.49 14.15
C LYS A 156 -12.86 7.00 15.05
N LEU A 157 -11.62 6.62 14.76
CA LEU A 157 -10.48 7.01 15.58
C LEU A 157 -10.14 8.51 15.38
N PRO A 158 -9.82 9.24 16.47
CA PRO A 158 -9.32 10.59 16.35
C PRO A 158 -7.97 10.57 15.60
N VAL A 159 -7.81 11.51 14.66
CA VAL A 159 -6.55 11.71 13.92
C VAL A 159 -5.61 12.65 14.67
#